data_AF-A0A1X1QTL7-F1
#
_entry.id   AF-A0A1X1QTL7-F1
#
_cell.length_a   1.000
_cell.length_b   1.000
_cell.length_c   1.000
_cell.angle_alpha   90.00
_cell.angle_beta   90.00
_cell.angle_gamma   90.00
#
_symmetry.space_group_name_H-M   'P 1'
#
loop_
_entity.id
_entity.type
_entity.pdbx_description
1 polymer ?
#
loop_
_entity_poly.entity_id
_entity_poly.type
_entity_poly.pdbx_seq_one_letter_code
_entity_poly.pdbx_strand_id
1 'polypeptide(L)'
;MNTLVMDNKIQIRATVNAWVSDNFPQKRKFLVHSQPEYVGATVSACGGAVLWKVFLLMNNQKGQLLGEIGITKDMVVIEKQPKSVIEKKIDKILVNRNKEFSDKLFESDSFKFVHGNGVEFSKTLEDKSIDLLITDPPYGISNPYTCEKQIPRRLRKNGTDFIMPRGHFGDWDYEKDPTAWAEIVLPKVNGWAVIFCAQEQIGEYSAILKRHKFNAVGTFVWQKTNPVPFNSQFKPINAWESMIIGKRPGTKFNAKNVHNIIKYKSPSPQERIHPTQKPVKVLEKMIEYFSKEQDLLLDPFAGSASSVVASINMKRKIIAYEKDIEFYRLAHQRLNNYLEKMCKLEEFEKLFNKDTKTYSVFQILKDKQWHCRECEYRHTGITQIAGGAGIQGLERGNRTRNGMEVDSDNHLCVTCDKTTRHDKWTGNFVLPLTQGNMPRAFAKRVVNTLKLRDIIELTTRPANQLTIDHKLPMIRWDEGQKESQTDYENMSDEDILRHFQLLKKSNGSVSHNLLKSRSCESCWKTGKRGSPFGIRYYYSGTENWSKDSKVDANGCVGCGWYDFNEWRDALNKEIKGK
;
A
#
# COMPACT_ATOMS: atom_id res chain seq x y z
N MET A 1 -13.02 7.89 40.45
CA MET A 1 -13.82 6.81 39.82
C MET A 1 -13.24 6.29 38.50
N ASN A 2 -12.72 7.14 37.59
CA ASN A 2 -12.23 6.67 36.27
C ASN A 2 -10.96 5.80 36.28
N THR A 3 -10.09 5.90 37.29
CA THR A 3 -8.85 5.10 37.41
C THR A 3 -9.12 3.64 37.82
N LEU A 4 -10.04 3.41 38.76
CA LEU A 4 -10.46 2.05 39.19
C LEU A 4 -11.18 1.25 38.09
N VAL A 5 -11.88 1.93 37.17
CA VAL A 5 -12.58 1.29 36.04
C VAL A 5 -11.62 0.91 34.91
N MET A 6 -10.53 1.67 34.69
CA MET A 6 -9.51 1.32 33.70
C MET A 6 -8.69 0.09 34.13
N ASP A 7 -8.35 -0.03 35.41
CA ASP A 7 -7.51 -1.12 35.93
C ASP A 7 -8.21 -2.48 35.79
N ASN A 8 -9.53 -2.52 36.07
CA ASN A 8 -10.34 -3.72 35.91
C ASN A 8 -10.46 -4.17 34.44
N LYS A 9 -10.52 -3.25 33.45
CA LYS A 9 -10.64 -3.63 32.03
C LYS A 9 -9.42 -4.41 31.52
N ILE A 10 -8.21 -4.10 32.00
CA ILE A 10 -7.00 -4.80 31.58
C ILE A 10 -7.00 -6.23 32.14
N GLN A 11 -7.32 -6.38 33.43
CA GLN A 11 -7.42 -7.69 34.08
C GLN A 11 -8.50 -8.57 33.45
N ILE A 12 -9.69 -8.01 33.21
CA ILE A 12 -10.79 -8.70 32.53
C ILE A 12 -10.35 -9.20 31.15
N ARG A 13 -9.63 -8.38 30.37
CA ARG A 13 -9.10 -8.80 29.07
C ARG A 13 -8.08 -9.92 29.20
N ALA A 14 -7.20 -9.88 30.20
CA ALA A 14 -6.24 -10.96 30.44
C ALA A 14 -6.96 -12.28 30.78
N THR A 15 -7.96 -12.23 31.67
CA THR A 15 -8.81 -13.37 32.05
C THR A 15 -9.52 -13.97 30.85
N VAL A 16 -10.15 -13.15 30.00
CA VAL A 16 -10.81 -13.63 28.79
C VAL A 16 -9.82 -14.26 27.83
N ASN A 17 -8.63 -13.68 27.65
CA ASN A 17 -7.62 -14.24 26.76
C ASN A 17 -7.08 -15.59 27.25
N ALA A 18 -6.91 -15.77 28.56
CA ALA A 18 -6.56 -17.05 29.16
C ALA A 18 -7.67 -18.08 28.89
N TRP A 19 -8.92 -17.75 29.26
CA TRP A 19 -10.06 -18.64 29.06
C TRP A 19 -10.26 -19.05 27.59
N VAL A 20 -10.12 -18.12 26.63
CA VAL A 20 -10.22 -18.44 25.19
C VAL A 20 -9.08 -19.37 24.76
N SER A 21 -7.86 -19.16 25.27
CA SER A 21 -6.70 -20.01 24.93
C SER A 21 -6.89 -21.43 25.46
N ASP A 22 -7.37 -21.58 26.69
CA ASP A 22 -7.61 -22.87 27.33
C ASP A 22 -8.77 -23.63 26.67
N ASN A 23 -9.85 -22.92 26.34
CA ASN A 23 -11.04 -23.53 25.79
C ASN A 23 -10.96 -23.74 24.27
N PHE A 24 -10.22 -22.94 23.52
CA PHE A 24 -10.16 -23.04 22.07
C PHE A 24 -8.72 -23.08 21.55
N PRO A 25 -7.85 -23.99 22.02
CA PRO A 25 -6.42 -23.97 21.68
C PRO A 25 -6.18 -24.03 20.16
N GLN A 26 -6.90 -24.91 19.47
CA GLN A 26 -6.79 -25.08 18.01
C GLN A 26 -7.51 -23.99 17.19
N LYS A 27 -8.44 -23.27 17.81
CA LYS A 27 -9.29 -22.26 17.14
C LYS A 27 -9.04 -20.83 17.62
N ARG A 28 -8.06 -20.63 18.52
CA ARG A 28 -7.72 -19.36 19.16
C ARG A 28 -7.42 -18.27 18.14
N LYS A 29 -6.75 -18.63 17.04
CA LYS A 29 -6.40 -17.71 15.93
C LYS A 29 -7.62 -17.07 15.26
N PHE A 30 -8.76 -17.76 15.31
CA PHE A 30 -10.00 -17.31 14.71
C PHE A 30 -10.87 -16.50 15.66
N LEU A 31 -10.49 -16.37 16.93
CA LEU A 31 -11.27 -15.72 17.98
C LEU A 31 -10.64 -14.40 18.41
N VAL A 32 -11.44 -13.35 18.43
CA VAL A 32 -11.16 -12.09 19.14
C VAL A 32 -12.32 -11.78 20.06
N HIS A 33 -12.15 -10.83 20.98
CA HIS A 33 -13.21 -10.45 21.91
C HIS A 33 -13.42 -8.93 21.91
N SER A 34 -14.64 -8.49 22.21
CA SER A 34 -14.97 -7.08 22.34
C SER A 34 -14.27 -6.44 23.55
N GLN A 35 -14.39 -5.11 23.66
CA GLN A 35 -14.09 -4.45 24.94
C GLN A 35 -15.10 -4.91 26.00
N PRO A 36 -14.70 -5.03 27.27
CA PRO A 36 -15.62 -5.32 28.35
C PRO A 36 -16.64 -4.20 28.55
N GLU A 37 -17.92 -4.57 28.54
CA GLU A 37 -19.05 -3.70 28.83
C GLU A 37 -19.51 -3.97 30.27
N TYR A 38 -19.58 -2.92 31.10
CA TYR A 38 -20.11 -3.05 32.45
C TYR A 38 -21.63 -3.07 32.38
N VAL A 39 -22.25 -4.12 32.89
CA VAL A 39 -23.71 -4.36 32.80
C VAL A 39 -24.43 -4.28 34.15
N GLY A 40 -23.71 -3.98 35.24
CA GLY A 40 -24.24 -4.07 36.60
C GLY A 40 -24.45 -5.52 37.04
N ALA A 41 -24.66 -5.77 38.34
CA ALA A 41 -24.84 -7.12 38.88
C ALA A 41 -26.13 -7.77 38.34
N THR A 42 -25.99 -8.51 37.24
CA THR A 42 -27.07 -9.27 36.64
C THR A 42 -26.98 -10.72 37.08
N VAL A 43 -28.08 -11.27 37.61
CA VAL A 43 -28.13 -12.65 38.10
C VAL A 43 -28.11 -13.58 36.89
N SER A 44 -27.05 -14.39 36.76
CA SER A 44 -27.05 -15.50 35.79
C SER A 44 -27.89 -16.66 36.33
N ALA A 45 -28.49 -17.46 35.43
CA ALA A 45 -29.27 -18.65 35.78
C ALA A 45 -28.45 -19.74 36.53
N CYS A 46 -27.13 -19.59 36.61
CA CYS A 46 -26.18 -20.54 37.19
C CYS A 46 -25.51 -20.03 38.48
N GLY A 47 -26.03 -18.97 39.10
CA GLY A 47 -25.55 -18.52 40.42
C GLY A 47 -24.23 -17.76 40.34
N GLY A 48 -24.29 -16.51 39.90
CA GLY A 48 -23.18 -15.56 39.98
C GLY A 48 -23.59 -14.21 39.41
N ALA A 49 -23.26 -13.12 40.12
CA ALA A 49 -23.49 -11.77 39.62
C ALA A 49 -22.51 -11.48 38.49
N VAL A 50 -23.01 -11.50 37.25
CA VAL A 50 -22.26 -11.06 36.07
C VAL A 50 -22.20 -9.54 36.12
N LEU A 51 -21.00 -8.99 36.18
CA LEU A 51 -20.74 -7.55 36.25
C LEU A 51 -20.25 -6.98 34.92
N TRP A 52 -19.54 -7.80 34.13
CA TRP A 52 -19.09 -7.42 32.79
C TRP A 52 -19.52 -8.45 31.76
N LYS A 53 -19.79 -7.94 30.56
CA LYS A 53 -20.14 -8.70 29.39
C LYS A 53 -19.06 -8.52 28.32
N VAL A 54 -18.68 -9.64 27.71
CA VAL A 54 -17.69 -9.66 26.62
C VAL A 54 -18.22 -10.54 25.50
N PHE A 55 -18.20 -10.01 24.28
CA PHE A 55 -18.58 -10.75 23.09
C PHE A 55 -17.38 -11.43 22.47
N LEU A 56 -17.53 -12.70 22.13
CA LEU A 56 -16.59 -13.47 21.32
C LEU A 56 -16.95 -13.26 19.85
N LEU A 57 -16.00 -12.78 19.08
CA LEU A 57 -16.15 -12.40 17.68
C LEU A 57 -15.19 -13.20 16.81
N MET A 58 -15.60 -13.42 15.58
CA MET A 58 -14.76 -14.02 14.55
C MET A 58 -13.67 -13.02 14.14
N ASN A 59 -12.42 -13.44 14.19
CA ASN A 59 -11.24 -12.65 13.82
C ASN A 59 -11.20 -12.46 12.30
N ASN A 60 -12.04 -11.57 11.79
CA ASN A 60 -12.17 -11.22 10.39
C ASN A 60 -12.65 -9.77 10.26
N GLN A 61 -12.64 -9.22 9.04
CA GLN A 61 -13.05 -7.83 8.79
C GLN A 61 -14.49 -7.51 9.21
N LYS A 62 -15.39 -8.50 9.27
CA LYS A 62 -16.81 -8.32 9.60
C LYS A 62 -17.12 -8.48 11.09
N GLY A 63 -16.18 -8.99 11.91
CA GLY A 63 -16.36 -9.16 13.36
C GLY A 63 -17.61 -9.95 13.76
N GLN A 64 -17.92 -11.03 13.05
CA GLN A 64 -19.17 -11.80 13.27
C GLN A 64 -19.27 -12.33 14.71
N LEU A 65 -20.44 -12.16 15.34
CA LEU A 65 -20.69 -12.61 16.71
C LEU A 65 -20.75 -14.15 16.81
N LEU A 66 -19.88 -14.72 17.64
CA LEU A 66 -19.83 -16.15 17.90
C LEU A 66 -20.51 -16.50 19.22
N GLY A 67 -20.30 -15.67 20.23
CA GLY A 67 -20.85 -15.91 21.56
C GLY A 67 -20.68 -14.77 22.53
N GLU A 68 -21.13 -15.04 23.75
CA GLU A 68 -21.07 -14.10 24.86
C GLU A 68 -20.57 -14.84 26.09
N ILE A 69 -19.74 -14.15 26.87
CA ILE A 69 -19.31 -14.60 28.18
C ILE A 69 -19.55 -13.46 29.19
N GLY A 70 -19.99 -13.85 30.38
CA GLY A 70 -20.10 -12.97 31.54
C GLY A 70 -18.87 -13.08 32.43
N ILE A 71 -18.55 -12.03 33.17
CA ILE A 71 -17.41 -12.00 34.09
C ILE A 71 -17.89 -11.45 35.43
N THR A 72 -17.58 -12.17 36.50
CA THR A 72 -17.94 -11.81 37.89
C THR A 72 -16.94 -10.82 38.49
N LYS A 73 -17.25 -10.30 39.69
CA LYS A 73 -16.35 -9.42 40.47
C LYS A 73 -14.99 -10.07 40.73
N ASP A 74 -15.01 -11.38 40.95
CA ASP A 74 -13.85 -12.19 41.30
C ASP A 74 -13.13 -12.74 40.06
N MET A 75 -13.35 -12.14 38.88
CA MET A 75 -12.75 -12.52 37.60
C MET A 75 -13.06 -13.96 37.15
N VAL A 76 -14.19 -14.51 37.57
CA VAL A 76 -14.65 -15.82 37.10
C VAL A 76 -15.44 -15.65 35.80
N VAL A 77 -15.08 -16.42 34.78
CA VAL A 77 -15.77 -16.44 33.49
C VAL A 77 -17.02 -17.31 33.60
N ILE A 78 -18.17 -16.75 33.26
CA ILE A 78 -19.46 -17.43 33.19
C ILE A 78 -19.84 -17.59 31.72
N GLU A 79 -19.87 -18.83 31.25
CA GLU A 79 -20.34 -19.16 29.90
C GLU A 79 -21.84 -18.90 29.77
N LYS A 80 -22.24 -18.11 28.77
CA LYS A 80 -23.67 -17.93 28.44
C LYS A 80 -24.19 -19.01 27.48
N GLN A 81 -23.28 -19.75 26.86
CA GLN A 81 -23.57 -20.76 25.86
C GLN A 81 -22.46 -21.82 25.85
N PRO A 82 -22.77 -23.10 25.57
CA PRO A 82 -21.76 -24.16 25.56
C PRO A 82 -20.66 -23.89 24.53
N LYS A 83 -19.41 -24.21 24.90
CA LYS A 83 -18.24 -24.20 24.00
C LYS A 83 -18.51 -24.85 22.64
N SER A 84 -19.19 -26.00 22.62
CA SER A 84 -19.48 -26.75 21.39
C SER A 84 -20.36 -25.96 20.39
N VAL A 85 -21.20 -25.04 20.87
CA VAL A 85 -22.00 -24.14 20.02
C VAL A 85 -21.12 -23.10 19.35
N ILE A 86 -20.15 -22.54 20.09
CA ILE A 86 -19.17 -21.60 19.55
C ILE A 86 -18.31 -22.30 18.49
N GLU A 87 -17.83 -23.51 18.77
CA GLU A 87 -17.02 -24.30 17.83
C GLU A 87 -17.78 -24.61 16.55
N LYS A 88 -19.05 -25.05 16.64
CA LYS A 88 -19.89 -25.31 15.47
C LYS A 88 -20.14 -24.06 14.63
N LYS A 89 -20.31 -22.89 15.26
CA LYS A 89 -20.44 -21.61 14.55
C LYS A 89 -19.16 -21.27 13.79
N ILE A 90 -18.01 -21.42 14.43
CA ILE A 90 -16.70 -21.24 13.79
C ILE A 90 -16.57 -22.19 12.59
N ASP A 91 -16.82 -23.48 12.79
CA ASP A 91 -16.69 -24.49 11.73
C ASP A 91 -17.64 -24.21 10.56
N LYS A 92 -18.89 -23.84 10.84
CA LYS A 92 -19.87 -23.47 9.80
C LYS A 92 -19.40 -22.25 8.99
N ILE A 93 -18.84 -21.23 9.64
CA ILE A 93 -18.30 -20.05 8.98
C ILE A 93 -17.08 -20.43 8.12
N LEU A 94 -16.19 -21.28 8.63
CA LEU A 94 -15.02 -21.77 7.90
C LEU A 94 -15.41 -22.63 6.69
N VAL A 95 -16.39 -23.53 6.83
CA VAL A 95 -16.88 -24.38 5.74
C VAL A 95 -17.53 -23.56 4.63
N ASN A 96 -18.37 -22.59 4.98
CA ASN A 96 -18.98 -21.71 3.98
C ASN A 96 -17.92 -20.88 3.24
N ARG A 97 -16.90 -20.40 3.95
CA ARG A 97 -15.73 -19.73 3.34
C ARG A 97 -14.88 -20.67 2.48
N ASN A 98 -14.78 -21.96 2.83
CA ASN A 98 -14.10 -23.00 2.05
C ASN A 98 -14.78 -23.18 0.70
N LYS A 99 -16.12 -23.27 0.68
CA LYS A 99 -16.89 -23.38 -0.57
C LYS A 99 -16.75 -22.16 -1.48
N GLU A 100 -16.76 -20.94 -0.94
CA GLU A 100 -16.61 -19.73 -1.77
C GLU A 100 -15.24 -19.64 -2.49
N PHE A 101 -14.19 -20.27 -1.95
CA PHE A 101 -12.83 -20.23 -2.50
C PHE A 101 -12.43 -21.48 -3.28
N SER A 102 -13.03 -22.65 -3.01
CA SER A 102 -12.75 -23.87 -3.77
C SER A 102 -13.21 -23.77 -5.22
N ASP A 103 -14.22 -22.94 -5.48
CA ASP A 103 -14.90 -22.90 -6.78
C ASP A 103 -14.31 -21.84 -7.73
N LYS A 104 -13.29 -21.08 -7.30
CA LYS A 104 -12.54 -20.15 -8.15
C LYS A 104 -11.15 -20.69 -8.42
N LEU A 105 -11.00 -21.31 -9.59
CA LEU A 105 -9.69 -21.68 -10.12
C LEU A 105 -8.88 -20.40 -10.34
N PHE A 106 -7.73 -20.29 -9.67
CA PHE A 106 -6.87 -19.10 -9.75
C PHE A 106 -5.68 -19.36 -10.67
N GLU A 107 -5.97 -19.29 -11.97
CA GLU A 107 -4.99 -19.52 -13.03
C GLU A 107 -5.08 -18.50 -14.15
N SER A 108 -3.98 -18.35 -14.87
CA SER A 108 -3.86 -17.60 -16.12
C SER A 108 -2.84 -18.32 -17.02
N ASP A 109 -2.63 -17.82 -18.24
CA ASP A 109 -1.57 -18.33 -19.12
C ASP A 109 -0.16 -18.23 -18.50
N SER A 110 0.02 -17.35 -17.52
CA SER A 110 1.30 -17.05 -16.87
C SER A 110 1.51 -17.72 -15.52
N PHE A 111 0.47 -18.20 -14.85
CA PHE A 111 0.62 -18.86 -13.56
C PHE A 111 -0.55 -19.78 -13.22
N LYS A 112 -0.27 -20.78 -12.40
CA LYS A 112 -1.27 -21.64 -11.76
C LYS A 112 -1.00 -21.65 -10.25
N PHE A 113 -1.93 -21.11 -9.45
CA PHE A 113 -1.83 -21.08 -7.99
C PHE A 113 -2.97 -21.87 -7.36
N VAL A 114 -2.66 -22.94 -6.64
CA VAL A 114 -3.64 -23.97 -6.26
C VAL A 114 -3.58 -24.28 -4.77
N HIS A 115 -4.75 -24.43 -4.14
CA HIS A 115 -4.84 -24.99 -2.80
C HIS A 115 -4.66 -26.52 -2.85
N GLY A 116 -3.62 -27.02 -2.20
CA GLY A 116 -3.35 -28.45 -2.15
C GLY A 116 -1.91 -28.76 -1.76
N ASN A 117 -1.58 -30.05 -1.71
CA ASN A 117 -0.23 -30.50 -1.40
C ASN A 117 0.64 -30.45 -2.66
N GLY A 118 1.55 -29.48 -2.75
CA GLY A 118 2.48 -29.31 -3.87
C GLY A 118 3.45 -30.46 -4.08
N VAL A 119 3.80 -31.19 -3.01
CA VAL A 119 4.68 -32.37 -3.09
C VAL A 119 3.94 -33.55 -3.72
N GLU A 120 2.67 -33.78 -3.35
CA GLU A 120 1.84 -34.81 -3.98
C GLU A 120 1.57 -34.49 -5.46
N PHE A 121 1.27 -33.23 -5.76
CA PHE A 121 1.14 -32.79 -7.16
C PHE A 121 2.43 -33.01 -7.95
N SER A 122 3.60 -32.76 -7.35
CA SER A 122 4.88 -32.94 -8.04
C SER A 122 5.11 -34.37 -8.52
N LYS A 123 4.47 -35.37 -7.91
CA LYS A 123 4.54 -36.78 -8.38
C LYS A 123 3.90 -36.98 -9.75
N THR A 124 2.93 -36.15 -10.13
CA THR A 124 2.24 -36.24 -11.43
C THR A 124 2.99 -35.52 -12.55
N LEU A 125 4.03 -34.76 -12.23
CA LEU A 125 4.87 -34.09 -13.22
C LEU A 125 5.82 -35.07 -13.88
N GLU A 126 6.07 -34.87 -15.17
CA GLU A 126 7.13 -35.57 -15.89
C GLU A 126 8.51 -35.15 -15.35
N ASP A 127 9.46 -36.07 -15.39
CA ASP A 127 10.84 -35.77 -14.99
C ASP A 127 11.45 -34.71 -15.91
N LYS A 128 12.24 -33.81 -15.33
CA LYS A 128 12.89 -32.70 -16.06
C LYS A 128 11.89 -31.83 -16.88
N SER A 129 10.68 -31.65 -16.39
CA SER A 129 9.67 -30.75 -16.99
C SER A 129 9.73 -29.31 -16.46
N ILE A 130 10.46 -29.07 -15.37
CA ILE A 130 10.53 -27.77 -14.69
C ILE A 130 11.90 -27.11 -14.92
N ASP A 131 11.92 -25.87 -15.38
CA ASP A 131 13.16 -25.12 -15.67
C ASP A 131 13.82 -24.57 -14.40
N LEU A 132 13.02 -24.12 -13.42
CA LEU A 132 13.52 -23.60 -12.15
C LEU A 132 12.62 -24.00 -10.97
N LEU A 133 13.18 -24.69 -9.99
CA LEU A 133 12.58 -24.83 -8.67
C LEU A 133 13.00 -23.64 -7.81
N ILE A 134 12.04 -22.86 -7.33
CA ILE A 134 12.27 -21.76 -6.39
C ILE A 134 11.28 -21.86 -5.25
N THR A 135 11.76 -22.20 -4.06
CA THR A 135 10.84 -22.56 -2.97
C THR A 135 11.41 -22.33 -1.57
N ASP A 136 10.51 -22.09 -0.61
CA ASP A 136 10.79 -21.87 0.81
C ASP A 136 10.04 -22.92 1.65
N PRO A 137 10.58 -24.14 1.78
CA PRO A 137 9.93 -25.22 2.51
C PRO A 137 9.83 -24.92 4.00
N PRO A 138 8.94 -25.62 4.75
CA PRO A 138 9.03 -25.70 6.20
C PRO A 138 10.40 -26.22 6.65
N TYR A 139 10.97 -25.66 7.71
CA TYR A 139 12.31 -26.01 8.16
C TYR A 139 12.30 -27.04 9.30
N GLY A 140 11.16 -27.33 9.91
CA GLY A 140 11.09 -28.25 11.05
C GLY A 140 11.71 -27.66 12.32
N ILE A 141 11.82 -26.33 12.40
CA ILE A 141 12.48 -25.63 13.52
C ILE A 141 11.49 -25.16 14.59
N SER A 142 10.19 -25.40 14.36
CA SER A 142 9.19 -25.13 15.37
C SER A 142 9.39 -26.04 16.57
N ASN A 143 9.48 -25.46 17.76
CA ASN A 143 9.73 -26.15 19.01
C ASN A 143 8.74 -25.64 20.08
N PRO A 144 7.91 -26.50 20.70
CA PRO A 144 7.04 -26.08 21.79
C PRO A 144 7.88 -25.88 23.05
N TYR A 145 8.06 -24.63 23.52
CA TYR A 145 8.80 -24.38 24.78
C TYR A 145 7.91 -24.03 25.97
N THR A 146 8.25 -24.70 27.08
CA THR A 146 7.82 -24.63 28.48
C THR A 146 8.52 -23.52 29.28
N CYS A 147 8.40 -22.25 28.84
CA CYS A 147 8.88 -21.12 29.63
C CYS A 147 7.74 -20.13 29.89
N GLU A 148 7.04 -20.34 31.01
CA GLU A 148 5.90 -19.52 31.48
C GLU A 148 6.28 -18.07 31.88
N LYS A 149 7.55 -17.67 31.85
CA LYS A 149 8.04 -16.46 32.54
C LYS A 149 8.49 -15.30 31.63
N GLN A 150 8.21 -15.29 30.34
CA GLN A 150 8.50 -14.14 29.49
C GLN A 150 7.24 -13.48 28.92
N ILE A 151 6.66 -12.60 29.73
CA ILE A 151 5.53 -11.74 29.36
C ILE A 151 5.95 -10.83 28.18
N PRO A 152 5.11 -10.68 27.14
CA PRO A 152 5.26 -9.67 26.10
C PRO A 152 5.51 -8.28 26.67
N ARG A 153 6.69 -7.67 26.43
CA ARG A 153 7.02 -6.33 26.98
C ARG A 153 6.15 -5.19 26.42
N ARG A 154 5.38 -5.40 25.34
CA ARG A 154 4.44 -4.40 24.79
C ARG A 154 3.27 -5.05 24.06
N LEU A 155 2.06 -4.86 24.59
CA LEU A 155 0.79 -5.03 23.88
C LEU A 155 0.58 -3.86 22.90
N ARG A 156 0.25 -4.15 21.63
CA ARG A 156 -0.18 -3.10 20.68
C ARG A 156 -1.58 -2.58 21.04
N LYS A 157 -1.88 -1.30 20.78
CA LYS A 157 -3.19 -0.65 21.07
C LYS A 157 -4.40 -1.39 20.45
N ASN A 158 -4.19 -2.13 19.37
CA ASN A 158 -5.23 -2.91 18.67
C ASN A 158 -5.34 -4.37 19.15
N GLY A 159 -4.62 -4.77 20.22
CA GLY A 159 -4.71 -6.11 20.79
C GLY A 159 -4.09 -7.23 19.94
N THR A 160 -3.39 -6.90 18.85
CA THR A 160 -2.64 -7.90 18.08
C THR A 160 -1.21 -7.98 18.58
N ASP A 161 -0.98 -8.87 19.53
CA ASP A 161 0.36 -9.38 19.77
C ASP A 161 0.73 -10.29 18.59
N PHE A 162 1.64 -9.82 17.73
CA PHE A 162 2.54 -10.72 17.00
C PHE A 162 3.88 -10.71 17.73
N ILE A 163 3.87 -11.12 19.00
CA ILE A 163 5.03 -11.77 19.58
C ILE A 163 4.73 -13.24 19.37
N MET A 164 5.30 -13.80 18.29
CA MET A 164 5.32 -15.24 18.07
C MET A 164 5.77 -15.88 19.39
N PRO A 165 4.98 -16.80 19.99
CA PRO A 165 5.48 -17.64 21.06
C PRO A 165 6.81 -18.21 20.57
N ARG A 166 7.91 -17.86 21.25
CA ARG A 166 9.25 -18.04 20.68
C ARG A 166 9.47 -19.52 20.34
N GLY A 167 9.52 -19.83 19.05
CA GLY A 167 9.67 -21.19 18.54
C GLY A 167 8.44 -21.82 17.91
N HIS A 168 7.25 -21.20 17.87
CA HIS A 168 6.11 -21.72 17.09
C HIS A 168 5.90 -20.86 15.84
N PHE A 169 6.25 -21.39 14.67
CA PHE A 169 6.02 -20.73 13.37
C PHE A 169 4.65 -21.09 12.77
N GLY A 170 4.14 -22.26 13.14
CA GLY A 170 2.83 -22.78 12.77
C GLY A 170 2.83 -24.30 12.84
N ASP A 171 1.64 -24.90 12.87
CA ASP A 171 1.53 -26.36 12.96
C ASP A 171 2.12 -27.08 11.72
N TRP A 172 2.26 -26.34 10.62
CA TRP A 172 2.87 -26.77 9.37
C TRP A 172 4.40 -26.98 9.45
N ASP A 173 5.07 -26.51 10.50
CA ASP A 173 6.54 -26.55 10.65
C ASP A 173 7.02 -27.60 11.68
N TYR A 174 6.17 -28.57 12.02
CA TYR A 174 6.49 -29.70 12.92
C TYR A 174 6.84 -31.00 12.18
N GLU A 175 7.23 -30.90 10.92
CA GLU A 175 7.53 -32.07 10.10
C GLU A 175 8.79 -32.80 10.60
N LYS A 176 8.70 -34.12 10.82
CA LYS A 176 9.80 -34.93 11.38
C LYS A 176 11.01 -35.02 10.45
N ASP A 177 10.76 -34.96 9.15
CA ASP A 177 11.77 -34.97 8.10
C ASP A 177 11.48 -33.82 7.12
N PRO A 178 12.01 -32.61 7.39
CA PRO A 178 11.69 -31.40 6.63
C PRO A 178 12.37 -31.36 5.25
N THR A 179 13.25 -32.31 4.92
CA THR A 179 13.96 -32.34 3.62
C THR A 179 13.46 -33.45 2.69
N ALA A 180 12.74 -34.45 3.20
CA ALA A 180 12.21 -35.60 2.43
C ALA A 180 11.49 -35.23 1.13
N TRP A 181 10.75 -34.11 1.11
CA TRP A 181 10.05 -33.64 -0.09
C TRP A 181 10.99 -33.44 -1.28
N ALA A 182 12.26 -33.09 -1.03
CA ALA A 182 13.23 -32.79 -2.07
C ALA A 182 13.54 -34.02 -2.94
N GLU A 183 13.49 -35.23 -2.36
CA GLU A 183 13.65 -36.49 -3.09
C GLU A 183 12.57 -36.70 -4.15
N ILE A 184 11.36 -36.17 -3.92
CA ILE A 184 10.22 -36.26 -4.83
C ILE A 184 10.28 -35.17 -5.91
N VAL A 185 10.66 -33.95 -5.52
CA VAL A 185 10.56 -32.76 -6.39
C VAL A 185 11.79 -32.56 -7.27
N LEU A 186 13.00 -32.81 -6.78
CA LEU A 186 14.24 -32.58 -7.54
C LEU A 186 14.38 -33.37 -8.86
N PRO A 187 13.84 -34.60 -8.99
CA PRO A 187 13.79 -35.30 -10.29
C PRO A 187 13.03 -34.53 -11.38
N LYS A 188 12.06 -33.68 -11.00
CA LYS A 188 11.21 -32.92 -11.92
C LYS A 188 11.93 -31.70 -12.52
N VAL A 189 13.09 -31.34 -11.97
CA VAL A 189 13.81 -30.11 -12.32
C VAL A 189 14.92 -30.38 -13.34
N ASN A 190 14.83 -29.68 -14.47
CA ASN A 190 15.76 -29.71 -15.60
C ASN A 190 16.83 -28.62 -15.56
N GLY A 191 16.57 -27.49 -14.91
CA GLY A 191 17.49 -26.35 -14.87
C GLY A 191 18.13 -26.16 -13.51
N TRP A 192 17.71 -25.09 -12.82
CA TRP A 192 18.25 -24.73 -11.50
C TRP A 192 17.29 -25.09 -10.38
N ALA A 193 17.85 -25.37 -9.21
CA ALA A 193 17.13 -25.41 -7.95
C ALA A 193 17.63 -24.29 -7.04
N VAL A 194 16.72 -23.54 -6.44
CA VAL A 194 16.94 -22.50 -5.44
C VAL A 194 16.02 -22.82 -4.26
N ILE A 195 16.59 -23.33 -3.18
CA ILE A 195 15.84 -23.78 -2.01
C ILE A 195 16.27 -22.92 -0.83
N PHE A 196 15.35 -22.15 -0.25
CA PHE A 196 15.60 -21.48 1.02
C PHE A 196 15.67 -22.53 2.14
N CYS A 197 16.57 -22.37 3.08
CA CYS A 197 16.76 -23.37 4.14
C CYS A 197 17.30 -22.75 5.43
N ALA A 198 17.11 -23.46 6.55
CA ALA A 198 17.80 -23.16 7.79
C ALA A 198 19.32 -23.36 7.63
N GLN A 199 20.11 -22.70 8.47
CA GLN A 199 21.58 -22.72 8.36
C GLN A 199 22.12 -24.14 8.55
N GLU A 200 21.48 -24.90 9.44
CA GLU A 200 21.81 -26.27 9.78
C GLU A 200 21.51 -27.25 8.63
N GLN A 201 20.56 -26.92 7.75
CA GLN A 201 20.12 -27.77 6.64
C GLN A 201 20.97 -27.61 5.36
N ILE A 202 21.91 -26.65 5.32
CA ILE A 202 22.74 -26.37 4.14
C ILE A 202 23.50 -27.63 3.70
N GLY A 203 24.10 -28.35 4.66
CA GLY A 203 24.88 -29.57 4.36
C GLY A 203 24.02 -30.69 3.81
N GLU A 204 22.83 -30.88 4.39
CA GLU A 204 21.88 -31.91 4.01
C GLU A 204 21.34 -31.69 2.60
N TYR A 205 20.82 -30.49 2.30
CA TYR A 205 20.37 -30.18 0.94
C TYR A 205 21.48 -30.24 -0.09
N SER A 206 22.72 -29.85 0.28
CA SER A 206 23.88 -30.00 -0.60
C SER A 206 24.12 -31.49 -0.95
N ALA A 207 23.99 -32.39 0.00
CA ALA A 207 24.11 -33.83 -0.24
C ALA A 207 22.97 -34.36 -1.13
N ILE A 208 21.72 -33.95 -0.87
CA ILE A 208 20.55 -34.33 -1.66
C ILE A 208 20.69 -33.85 -3.12
N LEU A 209 21.06 -32.59 -3.35
CA LEU A 209 21.27 -32.04 -4.70
C LEU A 209 22.33 -32.84 -5.47
N LYS A 210 23.46 -33.18 -4.84
CA LYS A 210 24.52 -33.99 -5.46
C LYS A 210 24.03 -35.40 -5.81
N ARG A 211 23.28 -36.05 -4.92
CA ARG A 211 22.65 -37.36 -5.17
C ARG A 211 21.74 -37.32 -6.40
N HIS A 212 20.99 -36.23 -6.54
CA HIS A 212 20.14 -35.96 -7.71
C HIS A 212 20.90 -35.43 -8.93
N LYS A 213 22.24 -35.51 -8.97
CA LYS A 213 23.08 -35.09 -10.12
C LYS A 213 22.96 -33.60 -10.47
N PHE A 214 22.78 -32.75 -9.46
CA PHE A 214 23.02 -31.32 -9.61
C PHE A 214 24.51 -31.03 -9.37
N ASN A 215 25.05 -30.16 -10.22
CA ASN A 215 26.42 -29.66 -10.20
C ASN A 215 26.44 -28.21 -9.72
N ALA A 216 27.64 -27.66 -9.51
CA ALA A 216 27.85 -26.28 -9.04
C ALA A 216 27.00 -25.94 -7.81
N VAL A 217 26.89 -26.92 -6.89
CA VAL A 217 26.14 -26.74 -5.64
C VAL A 217 26.84 -25.69 -4.80
N GLY A 218 26.08 -24.69 -4.38
CA GLY A 218 26.61 -23.55 -3.63
C GLY A 218 25.53 -22.85 -2.81
N THR A 219 25.91 -21.76 -2.15
CA THR A 219 25.01 -21.03 -1.25
C THR A 219 24.92 -19.57 -1.65
N PHE A 220 23.70 -19.08 -1.78
CA PHE A 220 23.34 -17.67 -1.79
C PHE A 220 22.87 -17.24 -0.40
N VAL A 221 23.17 -16.00 -0.05
CA VAL A 221 22.83 -15.41 1.25
C VAL A 221 22.01 -14.15 1.03
N TRP A 222 20.82 -14.11 1.61
CA TRP A 222 20.05 -12.88 1.74
C TRP A 222 20.40 -12.20 3.06
N GLN A 223 21.12 -11.09 2.99
CA GLN A 223 21.37 -10.21 4.13
C GLN A 223 20.20 -9.23 4.30
N LYS A 224 19.57 -9.26 5.48
CA LYS A 224 18.49 -8.37 5.90
C LYS A 224 19.09 -7.02 6.28
N THR A 225 18.64 -5.94 5.65
CA THR A 225 19.09 -4.57 5.98
C THR A 225 18.34 -3.96 7.19
N ASN A 226 17.29 -4.62 7.66
CA ASN A 226 16.46 -4.23 8.80
C ASN A 226 16.21 -5.42 9.76
N PRO A 227 17.26 -6.08 10.29
CA PRO A 227 17.06 -7.22 11.18
C PRO A 227 16.41 -6.77 12.48
N VAL A 228 15.45 -7.54 12.97
CA VAL A 228 14.74 -7.22 14.23
C VAL A 228 15.72 -7.41 15.39
N PRO A 229 15.95 -6.39 16.23
CA PRO A 229 16.83 -6.52 17.38
C PRO A 229 16.16 -7.40 18.43
N PHE A 230 16.64 -8.63 18.57
CA PHE A 230 16.06 -9.62 19.46
C PHE A 230 17.13 -10.42 20.19
N ASN A 231 17.02 -10.52 21.51
CA ASN A 231 17.94 -11.26 22.39
C ASN A 231 19.44 -10.99 22.10
N SER A 232 19.80 -9.75 21.74
CA SER A 232 21.17 -9.36 21.38
C SER A 232 22.20 -9.56 22.50
N GLN A 233 21.75 -9.74 23.74
CA GLN A 233 22.62 -10.05 24.88
C GLN A 233 23.03 -11.53 24.95
N PHE A 234 22.29 -12.44 24.33
CA PHE A 234 22.52 -13.89 24.42
C PHE A 234 23.05 -14.51 23.13
N LYS A 235 22.74 -13.91 21.97
CA LYS A 235 23.24 -14.36 20.67
C LYS A 235 23.35 -13.19 19.69
N PRO A 236 24.25 -13.29 18.68
CA PRO A 236 24.27 -12.35 17.58
C PRO A 236 22.90 -12.25 16.90
N ILE A 237 22.57 -11.06 16.42
CA ILE A 237 21.31 -10.83 15.70
C ILE A 237 21.33 -11.65 14.41
N ASN A 238 20.31 -12.47 14.19
CA ASN A 238 20.18 -13.21 12.94
C ASN A 238 19.79 -12.25 11.80
N ALA A 239 20.80 -11.78 11.07
CA ALA A 239 20.67 -10.77 10.01
C ALA A 239 20.67 -11.36 8.60
N TRP A 240 20.62 -12.68 8.42
CA TRP A 240 20.65 -13.29 7.10
C TRP A 240 19.88 -14.61 7.01
N GLU A 241 19.52 -15.00 5.79
CA GLU A 241 18.90 -16.28 5.45
C GLU A 241 19.68 -16.94 4.30
N SER A 242 19.76 -18.27 4.31
CA SER A 242 20.44 -19.08 3.31
C SER A 242 19.50 -19.56 2.20
N MET A 243 20.06 -19.65 1.00
CA MET A 243 19.51 -20.36 -0.14
C MET A 243 20.57 -21.33 -0.65
N ILE A 244 20.26 -22.62 -0.70
CA ILE A 244 21.10 -23.59 -1.40
C ILE A 244 20.70 -23.60 -2.87
N ILE A 245 21.70 -23.57 -3.75
CA ILE A 245 21.52 -23.61 -5.19
C ILE A 245 22.19 -24.84 -5.79
N GLY A 246 21.60 -25.35 -6.86
CA GLY A 246 22.18 -26.45 -7.64
C GLY A 246 21.76 -26.34 -9.09
N LYS A 247 22.62 -26.79 -10.00
CA LYS A 247 22.44 -26.70 -11.45
C LYS A 247 22.46 -28.07 -12.12
N ARG A 248 21.52 -28.35 -13.01
CA ARG A 248 21.64 -29.51 -13.92
C ARG A 248 22.71 -29.29 -15.01
N PRO A 249 23.38 -30.36 -15.48
CA PRO A 249 24.29 -30.25 -16.62
C PRO A 249 23.61 -29.60 -17.84
N GLY A 250 24.30 -28.70 -18.53
CA GLY A 250 23.80 -28.04 -19.75
C GLY A 250 23.01 -26.74 -19.55
N THR A 251 22.54 -26.43 -18.33
CA THR A 251 21.82 -25.17 -18.06
C THR A 251 22.78 -23.97 -18.14
N LYS A 252 22.28 -22.73 -18.30
CA LYS A 252 23.12 -21.51 -18.24
C LYS A 252 22.81 -20.69 -16.98
N PHE A 253 23.80 -19.95 -16.52
CA PHE A 253 23.63 -18.91 -15.52
C PHE A 253 23.52 -17.57 -16.26
N ASN A 254 22.52 -16.76 -15.94
CA ASN A 254 22.20 -15.59 -16.74
C ASN A 254 22.93 -14.31 -16.30
N ALA A 255 23.73 -14.39 -15.23
CA ALA A 255 24.51 -13.26 -14.72
C ALA A 255 26.03 -13.48 -14.85
N LYS A 256 26.80 -12.40 -14.65
CA LYS A 256 28.26 -12.40 -14.69
C LYS A 256 28.82 -11.68 -13.46
N ASN A 257 29.81 -12.28 -12.79
CA ASN A 257 30.55 -11.70 -11.67
C ASN A 257 29.67 -11.13 -10.54
N VAL A 258 28.56 -11.81 -10.21
CA VAL A 258 27.66 -11.37 -9.14
C VAL A 258 28.10 -11.94 -7.80
N HIS A 259 27.93 -11.14 -6.75
CA HIS A 259 28.13 -11.63 -5.38
C HIS A 259 27.02 -12.61 -5.00
N ASN A 260 27.38 -13.65 -4.26
CA ASN A 260 26.43 -14.59 -3.66
C ASN A 260 25.76 -14.04 -2.40
N ILE A 261 26.00 -12.77 -2.04
CA ILE A 261 25.32 -12.06 -0.94
C ILE A 261 24.48 -10.94 -1.54
N ILE A 262 23.16 -11.00 -1.32
CA ILE A 262 22.20 -9.98 -1.75
C ILE A 262 21.61 -9.25 -0.55
N LYS A 263 21.41 -7.94 -0.68
CA LYS A 263 20.94 -7.07 0.43
C LYS A 263 19.55 -6.53 0.12
N TYR A 264 18.56 -6.96 0.91
CA TYR A 264 17.18 -6.50 0.79
C TYR A 264 16.51 -6.35 2.14
N LYS A 265 15.51 -5.47 2.23
CA LYS A 265 14.67 -5.32 3.43
C LYS A 265 13.74 -6.51 3.56
N SER A 266 13.60 -7.00 4.79
CA SER A 266 12.55 -7.93 5.18
C SER A 266 11.21 -7.18 5.26
N PRO A 267 10.08 -7.75 4.79
CA PRO A 267 8.78 -7.08 4.86
C PRO A 267 8.43 -6.73 6.31
N SER A 268 7.75 -5.62 6.57
CA SER A 268 7.40 -5.29 7.95
C SER A 268 6.34 -6.27 8.50
N PRO A 269 6.30 -6.53 9.82
CA PRO A 269 5.28 -7.41 10.41
C PRO A 269 3.84 -6.98 10.12
N GLN A 270 3.61 -5.68 9.85
CA GLN A 270 2.30 -5.13 9.51
C GLN A 270 1.87 -5.44 8.06
N GLU A 271 2.84 -5.65 7.18
CA GLU A 271 2.61 -5.90 5.75
C GLU A 271 2.55 -7.40 5.41
N ARG A 272 2.99 -8.27 6.33
CA ARG A 272 3.04 -9.72 6.09
C ARG A 272 1.68 -10.36 6.35
N ILE A 273 1.32 -11.26 5.44
CA ILE A 273 0.18 -12.19 5.60
C ILE A 273 0.64 -13.60 6.03
N HIS A 274 1.94 -13.88 5.91
CA HIS A 274 2.58 -15.13 6.32
C HIS A 274 3.79 -14.82 7.22
N PRO A 275 4.03 -15.56 8.32
CA PRO A 275 5.15 -15.28 9.24
C PRO A 275 6.50 -15.24 8.52
N THR A 276 6.75 -16.20 7.63
CA THR A 276 7.99 -16.36 6.87
C THR A 276 7.96 -15.72 5.48
N GLN A 277 7.00 -14.81 5.20
CA GLN A 277 6.86 -14.16 3.89
C GLN A 277 8.18 -13.57 3.38
N LYS A 278 8.67 -14.11 2.26
CA LYS A 278 9.87 -13.63 1.58
C LYS A 278 9.61 -12.33 0.80
N PRO A 279 10.59 -11.40 0.74
CA PRO A 279 10.46 -10.21 -0.10
C PRO A 279 10.47 -10.58 -1.58
N VAL A 280 9.52 -10.03 -2.34
CA VAL A 280 9.37 -10.27 -3.79
C VAL A 280 10.68 -9.95 -4.54
N LYS A 281 11.37 -8.87 -4.17
CA LYS A 281 12.64 -8.46 -4.80
C LYS A 281 13.76 -9.49 -4.68
N VAL A 282 13.80 -10.24 -3.58
CA VAL A 282 14.78 -11.34 -3.41
C VAL A 282 14.49 -12.44 -4.42
N LEU A 283 13.22 -12.83 -4.53
CA LEU A 283 12.78 -13.88 -5.46
C LEU A 283 12.95 -13.45 -6.92
N GLU A 284 12.59 -12.22 -7.27
CA GLU A 284 12.83 -11.64 -8.60
C GLU A 284 14.30 -11.75 -8.99
N LYS A 285 15.22 -11.43 -8.07
CA LYS A 285 16.66 -11.51 -8.34
C LYS A 285 17.13 -12.95 -8.60
N MET A 286 16.60 -13.92 -7.86
CA MET A 286 16.90 -15.33 -8.10
C MET A 286 16.33 -15.81 -9.44
N ILE A 287 15.08 -15.46 -9.75
CA ILE A 287 14.45 -15.79 -11.03
C ILE A 287 15.23 -15.18 -12.20
N GLU A 288 15.64 -13.92 -12.10
CA GLU A 288 16.47 -13.23 -13.10
C GLU A 288 17.78 -13.98 -13.39
N TYR A 289 18.45 -14.47 -12.34
CA TYR A 289 19.74 -15.15 -12.44
C TYR A 289 19.65 -16.59 -12.96
N PHE A 290 18.59 -17.30 -12.58
CA PHE A 290 18.51 -18.76 -12.73
C PHE A 290 17.45 -19.24 -13.74
N SER A 291 16.70 -18.34 -14.38
CA SER A 291 15.77 -18.68 -15.47
C SER A 291 15.70 -17.60 -16.55
N LYS A 292 15.08 -17.89 -17.69
CA LYS A 292 14.80 -16.98 -18.81
C LYS A 292 13.31 -16.66 -18.89
N GLU A 293 12.95 -15.63 -19.66
CA GLU A 293 11.53 -15.34 -19.95
C GLU A 293 10.85 -16.59 -20.53
N GLN A 294 9.59 -16.81 -20.16
CA GLN A 294 8.77 -17.99 -20.52
C GLN A 294 9.16 -19.35 -19.91
N ASP A 295 10.30 -19.45 -19.20
CA ASP A 295 10.65 -20.66 -18.44
C ASP A 295 9.55 -21.02 -17.43
N LEU A 296 9.37 -22.31 -17.19
CA LEU A 296 8.38 -22.86 -16.25
C LEU A 296 9.01 -23.08 -14.87
N LEU A 297 8.47 -22.39 -13.87
CA LEU A 297 8.90 -22.46 -12.48
C LEU A 297 7.96 -23.33 -11.65
N LEU A 298 8.50 -23.91 -10.58
CA LEU A 298 7.73 -24.65 -9.58
C LEU A 298 8.02 -24.09 -8.18
N ASP A 299 6.95 -23.88 -7.41
CA ASP A 299 6.99 -23.62 -5.97
C ASP A 299 5.95 -24.48 -5.22
N PRO A 300 6.36 -25.63 -4.63
CA PRO A 300 5.44 -26.48 -3.88
C PRO A 300 5.02 -25.93 -2.51
N PHE A 301 5.61 -24.81 -2.05
CA PHE A 301 5.40 -24.20 -0.73
C PHE A 301 5.18 -22.69 -0.84
N ALA A 302 4.18 -22.30 -1.63
CA ALA A 302 3.99 -20.92 -2.07
C ALA A 302 3.71 -19.92 -0.94
N GLY A 303 3.13 -20.37 0.19
CA GLY A 303 2.83 -19.55 1.36
C GLY A 303 2.03 -18.31 0.98
N SER A 304 2.68 -17.15 1.14
CA SER A 304 2.14 -15.84 0.76
C SER A 304 1.99 -15.58 -0.75
N ALA A 305 2.31 -16.53 -1.62
CA ALA A 305 2.41 -16.40 -3.09
C ALA A 305 3.41 -15.34 -3.57
N SER A 306 4.50 -15.11 -2.83
CA SER A 306 5.53 -14.13 -3.22
C SER A 306 6.34 -14.58 -4.44
N SER A 307 6.54 -15.89 -4.62
CA SER A 307 7.14 -16.50 -5.80
C SER A 307 6.29 -16.28 -7.04
N VAL A 308 4.97 -16.42 -6.92
CA VAL A 308 4.02 -16.16 -8.01
C VAL A 308 4.10 -14.71 -8.49
N VAL A 309 4.07 -13.75 -7.56
CA VAL A 309 4.23 -12.32 -7.87
C VAL A 309 5.57 -12.05 -8.56
N ALA A 310 6.66 -12.62 -8.06
CA ALA A 310 7.99 -12.45 -8.64
C ALA A 310 8.08 -13.03 -10.06
N SER A 311 7.50 -14.20 -10.30
CA SER A 311 7.46 -14.84 -11.62
C SER A 311 6.67 -14.02 -12.63
N ILE A 312 5.51 -13.48 -12.25
CA ILE A 312 4.72 -12.58 -13.10
C ILE A 312 5.56 -11.35 -13.51
N ASN A 313 6.20 -10.70 -12.54
CA ASN A 313 7.02 -9.51 -12.80
C ASN A 313 8.20 -9.80 -13.73
N MET A 314 8.77 -10.99 -13.61
CA MET A 314 9.85 -11.46 -14.45
C MET A 314 9.35 -12.14 -15.74
N LYS A 315 8.04 -12.19 -16.03
CA LYS A 315 7.48 -12.87 -17.22
C LYS A 315 7.90 -14.34 -17.36
N ARG A 316 7.92 -15.07 -16.23
CA ARG A 316 8.10 -16.52 -16.18
C ARG A 316 6.76 -17.18 -15.91
N LYS A 317 6.59 -18.40 -16.40
CA LYS A 317 5.43 -19.23 -16.02
C LYS A 317 5.70 -19.87 -14.67
N ILE A 318 4.69 -20.05 -13.83
CA ILE A 318 4.88 -20.72 -12.54
C ILE A 318 3.70 -21.59 -12.14
N ILE A 319 3.99 -22.76 -11.60
CA ILE A 319 3.04 -23.62 -10.90
C ILE A 319 3.35 -23.53 -9.40
N ALA A 320 2.37 -23.15 -8.60
CA ALA A 320 2.54 -22.88 -7.18
C ALA A 320 1.41 -23.51 -6.36
N TYR A 321 1.78 -24.14 -5.24
CA TYR A 321 0.83 -24.80 -4.35
C TYR A 321 0.96 -24.29 -2.93
N GLU A 322 -0.18 -24.15 -2.24
CA GLU A 322 -0.24 -23.86 -0.80
C GLU A 322 -1.20 -24.83 -0.13
N LYS A 323 -0.72 -25.52 0.91
CA LYS A 323 -1.43 -26.61 1.58
C LYS A 323 -2.37 -26.11 2.68
N ASP A 324 -2.02 -25.03 3.37
CA ASP A 324 -2.86 -24.41 4.39
C ASP A 324 -3.89 -23.49 3.73
N ILE A 325 -5.17 -23.82 3.90
CA ILE A 325 -6.27 -23.09 3.28
C ILE A 325 -6.34 -21.61 3.70
N GLU A 326 -5.93 -21.27 4.93
CA GLU A 326 -5.97 -19.89 5.41
C GLU A 326 -4.87 -19.05 4.75
N PHE A 327 -3.66 -19.61 4.64
CA PHE A 327 -2.59 -18.92 3.91
C PHE A 327 -2.88 -18.83 2.43
N TYR A 328 -3.43 -19.89 1.82
CA TYR A 328 -3.88 -19.86 0.43
C TYR A 328 -4.87 -18.71 0.19
N ARG A 329 -5.87 -18.54 1.06
CA ARG A 329 -6.84 -17.43 0.96
C ARG A 329 -6.21 -16.06 1.01
N LEU A 330 -5.37 -15.83 2.02
CA LEU A 330 -4.72 -14.54 2.21
C LEU A 330 -3.82 -14.22 1.00
N ALA A 331 -3.10 -15.23 0.51
CA ALA A 331 -2.26 -15.13 -0.67
C ALA A 331 -3.07 -14.88 -1.93
N HIS A 332 -4.20 -15.58 -2.12
CA HIS A 332 -5.11 -15.39 -3.24
C HIS A 332 -5.70 -13.98 -3.24
N GLN A 333 -6.17 -13.47 -2.09
CA GLN A 333 -6.66 -12.09 -1.99
C GLN A 333 -5.55 -11.07 -2.29
N ARG A 334 -4.34 -11.30 -1.75
CA ARG A 334 -3.17 -10.47 -2.04
C ARG A 334 -2.85 -10.45 -3.53
N LEU A 335 -2.89 -11.61 -4.18
CA LEU A 335 -2.56 -11.76 -5.59
C LEU A 335 -3.65 -11.15 -6.50
N ASN A 336 -4.93 -11.31 -6.17
CA ASN A 336 -6.02 -10.58 -6.84
C ASN A 336 -5.83 -9.07 -6.80
N ASN A 337 -5.64 -8.52 -5.60
CA ASN A 337 -5.39 -7.09 -5.41
C ASN A 337 -4.14 -6.63 -6.17
N TYR A 338 -3.15 -7.50 -6.31
CA TYR A 338 -1.94 -7.23 -7.07
C TYR A 338 -2.22 -7.16 -8.57
N LEU A 339 -2.91 -8.16 -9.14
CA LEU A 339 -3.28 -8.21 -10.55
C LEU A 339 -4.20 -7.06 -10.95
N GLU A 340 -5.20 -6.72 -10.12
CA GLU A 340 -6.07 -5.57 -10.37
C GLU A 340 -5.27 -4.26 -10.44
N LYS A 341 -4.29 -4.09 -9.55
CA LYS A 341 -3.41 -2.91 -9.55
C LYS A 341 -2.49 -2.89 -10.77
N MET A 342 -1.99 -4.04 -11.21
CA MET A 342 -1.20 -4.16 -12.44
C MET A 342 -2.04 -3.81 -13.67
N CYS A 343 -3.24 -4.37 -13.80
CA CYS A 343 -4.14 -4.07 -14.90
C CYS A 343 -4.44 -2.57 -14.98
N LYS A 344 -4.80 -1.95 -13.85
CA LYS A 344 -4.99 -0.49 -13.76
C LYS A 344 -3.74 0.29 -14.15
N LEU A 345 -2.55 -0.18 -13.77
CA LEU A 345 -1.28 0.46 -14.13
C LEU A 345 -1.01 0.35 -15.62
N GLU A 346 -1.24 -0.82 -16.24
CA GLU A 346 -1.06 -1.05 -17.67
C GLU A 346 -2.05 -0.23 -18.51
N GLU A 347 -3.32 -0.18 -18.10
CA GLU A 347 -4.33 0.69 -18.70
C GLU A 347 -3.92 2.16 -18.58
N PHE A 348 -3.44 2.57 -17.40
CA PHE A 348 -2.97 3.93 -17.19
C PHE A 348 -1.73 4.25 -18.03
N GLU A 349 -0.80 3.30 -18.19
CA GLU A 349 0.39 3.45 -19.01
C GLU A 349 0.04 3.66 -20.49
N LYS A 350 -1.01 3.00 -20.99
CA LYS A 350 -1.51 3.19 -22.37
C LYS A 350 -2.02 4.62 -22.64
N LEU A 351 -2.34 5.39 -21.62
CA LEU A 351 -2.78 6.78 -21.75
C LEU A 351 -1.64 7.76 -22.02
N PHE A 352 -0.38 7.31 -21.94
CA PHE A 352 0.78 8.14 -22.25
C PHE A 352 1.19 8.04 -23.71
N ASN A 353 1.61 9.18 -24.27
CA ASN A 353 2.45 9.17 -25.46
C ASN A 353 3.90 8.87 -25.02
N LYS A 354 4.46 7.76 -25.54
CA LYS A 354 5.77 7.22 -25.14
C LYS A 354 6.96 8.14 -25.45
N ASP A 355 6.79 9.07 -26.40
CA ASP A 355 7.84 10.01 -26.78
C ASP A 355 7.90 11.26 -25.87
N THR A 356 7.04 11.34 -24.86
CA THR A 356 6.97 12.50 -23.97
C THR A 356 7.93 12.37 -22.79
N LYS A 357 8.54 13.50 -22.39
CA LYS A 357 9.37 13.57 -21.19
C LYS A 357 8.60 13.18 -19.92
N THR A 358 7.30 13.47 -19.88
CA THR A 358 6.39 13.07 -18.80
C THR A 358 6.30 11.54 -18.67
N TYR A 359 6.27 10.81 -19.80
CA TYR A 359 6.32 9.35 -19.78
C TYR A 359 7.66 8.82 -19.24
N SER A 360 8.78 9.43 -19.61
CA SER A 360 10.10 9.05 -19.07
C SER A 360 10.16 9.19 -17.55
N VAL A 361 9.54 10.22 -16.98
CA VAL A 361 9.44 10.38 -15.52
C VAL A 361 8.52 9.34 -14.90
N PHE A 362 7.39 9.04 -15.54
CA PHE A 362 6.50 7.97 -15.09
C PHE A 362 7.23 6.62 -15.04
N GLN A 363 8.07 6.31 -16.03
CA GLN A 363 8.85 5.07 -16.07
C GLN A 363 9.83 4.93 -14.89
N ILE A 364 10.34 6.05 -14.37
CA ILE A 364 11.16 6.06 -13.15
C ILE A 364 10.27 5.77 -11.95
N LEU A 365 9.16 6.51 -11.79
CA LEU A 365 8.33 6.46 -10.58
C LEU A 365 7.41 5.23 -10.47
N LYS A 366 7.20 4.46 -11.55
CA LYS A 366 6.20 3.37 -11.58
C LYS A 366 6.50 2.23 -10.61
N ASP A 367 7.75 2.07 -10.16
CA ASP A 367 8.15 1.05 -9.19
C ASP A 367 7.80 1.41 -7.72
N LYS A 368 7.31 2.65 -7.50
CA LYS A 368 6.89 3.21 -6.21
C LYS A 368 8.02 3.26 -5.17
N GLN A 369 9.26 3.42 -5.60
CA GLN A 369 10.42 3.66 -4.74
C GLN A 369 10.80 5.14 -4.72
N TRP A 370 11.75 5.48 -3.84
CA TRP A 370 12.30 6.82 -3.74
C TRP A 370 13.43 7.00 -4.74
N HIS A 371 13.25 7.88 -5.72
CA HIS A 371 14.24 8.15 -6.77
C HIS A 371 14.90 9.50 -6.62
N CYS A 372 16.22 9.53 -6.73
CA CYS A 372 17.03 10.73 -6.62
C CYS A 372 16.86 11.60 -7.88
N ARG A 373 16.39 12.84 -7.70
CA ARG A 373 16.25 13.83 -8.80
C ARG A 373 17.56 14.10 -9.51
N GLU A 374 18.67 14.06 -8.79
CA GLU A 374 19.98 14.36 -9.37
C GLU A 374 20.56 13.20 -10.16
N CYS A 375 20.28 11.95 -9.81
CA CYS A 375 20.92 10.79 -10.43
C CYS A 375 20.05 10.17 -11.51
N GLU A 376 18.79 9.89 -11.20
CA GLU A 376 17.97 8.99 -12.02
C GLU A 376 17.22 9.73 -13.13
N TYR A 377 17.02 11.04 -12.98
CA TYR A 377 16.30 11.87 -13.95
C TYR A 377 17.20 12.42 -15.05
N ARG A 378 18.53 12.29 -14.97
CA ARG A 378 19.49 12.88 -15.93
C ARG A 378 19.21 12.47 -17.37
N HIS A 379 18.78 11.23 -17.57
CA HIS A 379 18.53 10.66 -18.89
C HIS A 379 17.19 11.07 -19.50
N THR A 380 16.33 11.77 -18.76
CA THR A 380 15.00 12.20 -19.24
C THR A 380 15.06 13.45 -20.13
N GLY A 381 16.20 14.14 -20.18
CA GLY A 381 16.35 15.40 -20.92
C GLY A 381 15.50 16.56 -20.37
N ILE A 382 15.03 16.46 -19.13
CA ILE A 382 14.25 17.49 -18.44
C ILE A 382 15.19 18.46 -17.74
N THR A 383 15.09 19.74 -18.08
CA THR A 383 15.83 20.83 -17.42
C THR A 383 15.15 21.29 -16.12
N GLN A 384 13.82 21.15 -16.02
CA GLN A 384 13.02 21.52 -14.84
C GLN A 384 12.15 20.34 -14.37
N ILE A 385 12.68 19.55 -13.43
CA ILE A 385 12.01 18.33 -12.92
C ILE A 385 10.65 18.64 -12.28
N ALA A 386 10.52 19.78 -11.60
CA ALA A 386 9.27 20.25 -11.02
C ALA A 386 8.32 20.93 -12.03
N GLY A 387 8.68 20.99 -13.32
CA GLY A 387 7.89 21.65 -14.36
C GLY A 387 6.77 20.77 -14.93
N GLY A 388 5.95 21.33 -15.82
CA GLY A 388 4.81 20.63 -16.43
C GLY A 388 5.17 19.41 -17.30
N ALA A 389 6.42 19.31 -17.78
CA ALA A 389 6.93 18.13 -18.47
C ALA A 389 7.53 17.07 -17.51
N GLY A 390 7.66 17.40 -16.22
CA GLY A 390 8.16 16.52 -15.17
C GLY A 390 7.07 16.14 -14.17
N ILE A 391 7.39 16.22 -12.87
CA ILE A 391 6.54 15.74 -11.77
C ILE A 391 5.20 16.47 -11.73
N GLN A 392 5.19 17.79 -11.90
CA GLN A 392 3.96 18.59 -11.87
C GLN A 392 2.99 18.19 -12.99
N GLY A 393 3.48 17.72 -14.14
CA GLY A 393 2.64 17.17 -15.20
C GLY A 393 2.02 15.83 -14.84
N LEU A 394 2.76 14.97 -14.14
CA LEU A 394 2.26 13.70 -13.62
C LEU A 394 1.21 13.93 -12.53
N GLU A 395 1.45 14.85 -11.60
CA GLU A 395 0.55 15.18 -10.50
C GLU A 395 -0.78 15.76 -10.98
N ARG A 396 -0.74 16.66 -11.97
CA ARG A 396 -1.95 17.32 -12.47
C ARG A 396 -2.83 16.42 -13.33
N GLY A 397 -2.24 15.46 -14.04
CA GLY A 397 -2.94 14.72 -15.08
C GLY A 397 -3.34 15.61 -16.27
N ASN A 398 -4.26 15.15 -17.09
CA ASN A 398 -4.84 15.90 -18.20
C ASN A 398 -6.29 15.45 -18.44
N ARG A 399 -6.92 15.84 -19.56
CA ARG A 399 -8.31 15.47 -19.88
C ARG A 399 -8.56 13.98 -20.07
N THR A 400 -7.55 13.21 -20.47
CA THR A 400 -7.65 11.79 -20.80
C THR A 400 -6.95 10.89 -19.79
N ARG A 401 -6.15 11.47 -18.89
CA ARG A 401 -5.32 10.75 -17.92
C ARG A 401 -5.42 11.38 -16.55
N ASN A 402 -5.72 10.57 -15.55
CA ASN A 402 -5.68 11.00 -14.15
C ASN A 402 -4.28 11.48 -13.73
N GLY A 403 -4.26 12.37 -12.74
CA GLY A 403 -3.05 12.75 -12.02
C GLY A 403 -2.53 11.62 -11.13
N MET A 404 -1.33 11.81 -10.58
CA MET A 404 -0.66 10.85 -9.68
C MET A 404 -0.25 11.56 -8.39
N GLU A 405 -0.46 10.92 -7.25
CA GLU A 405 0.01 11.48 -5.98
C GLU A 405 1.50 11.15 -5.79
N VAL A 406 2.36 12.16 -5.84
CA VAL A 406 3.81 12.00 -5.72
C VAL A 406 4.28 12.65 -4.42
N ASP A 407 4.94 11.85 -3.58
CA ASP A 407 5.64 12.35 -2.40
C ASP A 407 7.04 12.82 -2.81
N SER A 408 7.49 13.93 -2.22
CA SER A 408 8.83 14.46 -2.43
C SER A 408 9.49 14.81 -1.10
N ASP A 409 10.63 14.20 -0.78
CA ASP A 409 11.37 14.44 0.48
C ASP A 409 12.90 14.32 0.27
N ASN A 410 13.69 14.73 1.25
CA ASN A 410 15.14 14.66 1.20
C ASN A 410 15.66 13.32 1.77
N HIS A 411 16.45 12.58 0.98
CA HIS A 411 17.02 11.30 1.38
C HIS A 411 18.52 11.25 1.09
N LEU A 412 19.27 10.43 1.84
CA LEU A 412 20.65 10.08 1.49
C LEU A 412 20.64 9.15 0.28
N CYS A 413 21.17 9.61 -0.84
CA CYS A 413 21.23 8.84 -2.08
C CYS A 413 22.41 7.87 -2.06
N VAL A 414 22.14 6.57 -2.26
CA VAL A 414 23.20 5.53 -2.32
C VAL A 414 24.13 5.65 -3.54
N THR A 415 23.71 6.38 -4.57
CA THR A 415 24.46 6.50 -5.82
C THR A 415 25.42 7.69 -5.80
N CYS A 416 25.01 8.83 -5.25
CA CYS A 416 25.86 10.03 -5.18
C CYS A 416 26.36 10.36 -3.77
N ASP A 417 25.97 9.60 -2.75
CA ASP A 417 26.35 9.74 -1.34
C ASP A 417 26.08 11.14 -0.75
N LYS A 418 25.04 11.80 -1.26
CA LYS A 418 24.58 13.13 -0.83
C LYS A 418 23.13 13.08 -0.40
N THR A 419 22.76 13.95 0.54
CA THR A 419 21.35 14.20 0.85
C THR A 419 20.75 15.07 -0.25
N THR A 420 19.92 14.47 -1.09
CA THR A 420 19.29 15.14 -2.24
C THR A 420 17.77 15.01 -2.16
N ARG A 421 17.06 15.74 -3.04
CA ARG A 421 15.60 15.61 -3.16
C ARG A 421 15.26 14.34 -3.93
N HIS A 422 14.39 13.52 -3.37
CA HIS A 422 13.85 12.33 -4.01
C HIS A 422 12.34 12.44 -4.20
N ASP A 423 11.83 11.63 -5.12
CA ASP A 423 10.40 11.51 -5.40
C ASP A 423 9.95 10.06 -5.39
N LYS A 424 8.71 9.85 -4.97
CA LYS A 424 8.07 8.54 -4.93
C LYS A 424 6.61 8.66 -5.29
N TRP A 425 6.14 7.86 -6.25
CA TRP A 425 4.71 7.70 -6.45
C TRP A 425 4.10 6.90 -5.29
N THR A 426 3.02 7.41 -4.67
CA THR A 426 2.34 6.72 -3.57
C THR A 426 1.58 5.48 -4.04
N GLY A 427 1.32 5.37 -5.35
CA GLY A 427 0.48 4.34 -5.95
C GLY A 427 -0.98 4.78 -6.11
N ASN A 428 -1.33 5.99 -5.67
CA ASN A 428 -2.67 6.56 -5.82
C ASN A 428 -2.76 7.42 -7.08
N PHE A 429 -3.93 7.37 -7.71
CA PHE A 429 -4.30 8.28 -8.78
C PHE A 429 -5.13 9.42 -8.20
N VAL A 430 -4.86 10.64 -8.68
CA VAL A 430 -5.61 11.83 -8.33
C VAL A 430 -6.46 12.18 -9.52
N LEU A 431 -7.75 12.45 -9.33
CA LEU A 431 -8.55 12.97 -10.43
C LEU A 431 -7.89 14.25 -10.93
N PRO A 432 -7.71 14.38 -12.26
CA PRO A 432 -6.92 15.47 -12.78
C PRO A 432 -7.61 16.76 -12.38
N LEU A 433 -6.83 17.69 -11.79
CA LEU A 433 -7.29 19.04 -11.45
C LEU A 433 -7.46 19.82 -12.76
N THR A 434 -8.36 19.36 -13.60
CA THR A 434 -8.72 20.05 -14.82
C THR A 434 -9.77 21.09 -14.44
N GLN A 435 -9.57 22.30 -14.98
CA GLN A 435 -10.61 23.30 -15.23
C GLN A 435 -11.77 22.77 -16.13
N GLY A 436 -12.05 21.47 -16.13
CA GLY A 436 -12.34 20.74 -17.38
C GLY A 436 -13.63 19.95 -17.46
N ASN A 437 -14.55 20.04 -16.49
CA ASN A 437 -15.90 19.48 -16.62
C ASN A 437 -16.98 20.55 -16.83
N MET A 438 -16.60 21.79 -17.15
CA MET A 438 -17.57 22.81 -17.52
C MET A 438 -18.21 22.46 -18.87
N PRO A 439 -19.54 22.20 -18.94
CA PRO A 439 -20.21 21.89 -20.19
C PRO A 439 -20.03 23.02 -21.20
N ARG A 440 -19.90 22.70 -22.50
CA ARG A 440 -19.72 23.72 -23.55
C ARG A 440 -20.85 24.75 -23.57
N ALA A 441 -22.08 24.33 -23.24
CA ALA A 441 -23.24 25.21 -23.12
C ALA A 441 -23.07 26.22 -21.97
N PHE A 442 -22.66 25.76 -20.79
CA PHE A 442 -22.40 26.63 -19.66
C PHE A 442 -21.22 27.57 -19.89
N ALA A 443 -20.12 27.09 -20.48
CA ALA A 443 -18.98 27.93 -20.82
C ALA A 443 -19.37 29.09 -21.76
N LYS A 444 -20.26 28.84 -22.74
CA LYS A 444 -20.84 29.89 -23.59
C LYS A 444 -21.69 30.87 -22.78
N ARG A 445 -22.52 30.37 -21.86
CA ARG A 445 -23.34 31.20 -20.97
C ARG A 445 -22.46 32.12 -20.11
N VAL A 446 -21.42 31.59 -19.46
CA VAL A 446 -20.47 32.39 -18.65
C VAL A 446 -19.82 33.50 -19.48
N VAL A 447 -19.35 33.20 -20.69
CA VAL A 447 -18.73 34.19 -21.57
C VAL A 447 -19.71 35.30 -21.98
N ASN A 448 -20.98 34.94 -22.23
CA ASN A 448 -22.04 35.89 -22.56
C ASN A 448 -22.40 36.78 -21.36
N THR A 449 -22.60 36.19 -20.17
CA THR A 449 -22.90 36.91 -18.92
C THR A 449 -21.78 37.88 -18.56
N LEU A 450 -20.51 37.48 -18.76
CA LEU A 450 -19.32 38.31 -18.53
C LEU A 450 -18.96 39.23 -19.72
N LYS A 451 -19.79 39.27 -20.76
CA LYS A 451 -19.73 40.22 -21.89
C LYS A 451 -18.39 40.25 -22.63
N LEU A 452 -17.72 39.10 -22.78
CA LEU A 452 -16.44 38.99 -23.52
C LEU A 452 -15.36 40.00 -23.07
N ARG A 453 -15.42 40.47 -21.82
CA ARG A 453 -14.55 41.55 -21.33
C ARG A 453 -13.45 40.99 -20.46
N ASP A 454 -12.19 41.25 -20.81
CA ASP A 454 -11.06 40.94 -19.91
C ASP A 454 -11.20 41.78 -18.64
N ILE A 455 -11.18 41.12 -17.49
CA ILE A 455 -11.47 41.79 -16.22
C ILE A 455 -10.36 42.74 -15.78
N ILE A 456 -9.15 42.61 -16.33
CA ILE A 456 -7.98 43.38 -15.93
C ILE A 456 -7.85 44.65 -16.77
N GLU A 457 -7.75 44.49 -18.09
CA GLU A 457 -7.62 45.58 -19.08
C GLU A 457 -8.96 46.24 -19.41
N LEU A 458 -10.09 45.64 -19.02
CA LEU A 458 -11.44 46.12 -19.33
C LEU A 458 -11.76 46.20 -20.83
N THR A 459 -10.98 45.51 -21.66
CA THR A 459 -11.17 45.44 -23.11
C THR A 459 -12.06 44.26 -23.50
N THR A 460 -12.96 44.48 -24.46
CA THR A 460 -13.68 43.39 -25.12
C THR A 460 -12.74 42.61 -26.03
N ARG A 461 -12.72 41.28 -25.92
CA ARG A 461 -11.84 40.40 -26.70
C ARG A 461 -12.61 39.24 -27.32
N PRO A 462 -12.16 38.71 -28.47
CA PRO A 462 -12.71 37.48 -29.03
C PRO A 462 -12.65 36.31 -28.03
N ALA A 463 -13.67 35.44 -28.01
CA ALA A 463 -13.78 34.34 -27.04
C ALA A 463 -12.56 33.41 -27.03
N ASN A 464 -11.91 33.20 -28.18
CA ASN A 464 -10.70 32.39 -28.30
C ASN A 464 -9.47 33.00 -27.60
N GLN A 465 -9.49 34.31 -27.30
CA GLN A 465 -8.44 35.02 -26.56
C GLN A 465 -8.71 35.12 -25.05
N LEU A 466 -9.83 34.60 -24.56
CA LEU A 466 -10.22 34.66 -23.15
C LEU A 466 -10.25 33.26 -22.53
N THR A 467 -9.86 33.19 -21.26
CA THR A 467 -9.99 32.04 -20.37
C THR A 467 -11.03 32.37 -19.31
N ILE A 468 -11.97 31.44 -19.09
CA ILE A 468 -12.85 31.47 -17.93
C ILE A 468 -12.03 31.00 -16.73
N ASP A 469 -11.98 31.82 -15.68
CA ASP A 469 -11.29 31.49 -14.45
C ASP A 469 -12.19 31.75 -13.23
N HIS A 470 -12.05 30.96 -12.18
CA HIS A 470 -12.82 31.11 -10.95
C HIS A 470 -12.17 32.17 -10.07
N LYS A 471 -12.93 33.14 -9.55
CA LYS A 471 -12.44 34.17 -8.61
C LYS A 471 -11.68 33.55 -7.43
N LEU A 472 -12.28 32.53 -6.80
CA LEU A 472 -11.60 31.70 -5.82
C LEU A 472 -10.61 30.72 -6.51
N PRO A 473 -9.30 30.79 -6.20
CA PRO A 473 -8.31 29.94 -6.86
C PRO A 473 -8.47 28.47 -6.44
N MET A 474 -8.36 27.56 -7.42
CA MET A 474 -8.57 26.12 -7.23
C MET A 474 -7.70 25.47 -6.14
N ILE A 475 -6.51 26.02 -5.87
CA ILE A 475 -5.63 25.54 -4.78
C ILE A 475 -6.29 25.65 -3.39
N ARG A 476 -7.39 26.41 -3.27
CA ARG A 476 -8.12 26.66 -2.03
C ARG A 476 -9.48 25.95 -1.97
N TRP A 477 -9.80 25.08 -2.91
CA TRP A 477 -11.08 24.37 -2.90
C TRP A 477 -11.03 23.17 -1.94
N ASP A 478 -11.97 23.10 -1.00
CA ASP A 478 -12.25 21.88 -0.23
C ASP A 478 -13.17 20.90 -1.01
N GLU A 479 -13.46 19.74 -0.43
CA GLU A 479 -14.33 18.73 -1.06
C GLU A 479 -15.79 19.22 -1.22
N GLY A 480 -16.32 20.02 -0.29
CA GLY A 480 -17.69 20.53 -0.37
C GLY A 480 -17.87 21.68 -1.39
N GLN A 481 -16.85 22.53 -1.56
CA GLN A 481 -16.85 23.61 -2.55
C GLN A 481 -16.75 23.07 -3.97
N LYS A 482 -16.06 21.94 -4.17
CA LYS A 482 -16.02 21.24 -5.46
C LYS A 482 -17.41 20.80 -5.91
N GLU A 483 -18.25 20.29 -5.01
CA GLU A 483 -19.61 19.87 -5.34
C GLU A 483 -20.51 21.08 -5.67
N SER A 484 -20.49 22.14 -4.85
CA SER A 484 -21.31 23.35 -5.06
C SER A 484 -21.02 24.10 -6.37
N GLN A 485 -19.79 24.01 -6.89
CA GLN A 485 -19.38 24.68 -8.13
C GLN A 485 -19.54 23.79 -9.39
N THR A 486 -20.04 22.56 -9.23
CA THR A 486 -20.29 21.63 -10.34
C THR A 486 -21.75 21.56 -10.80
N ASP A 487 -22.68 22.22 -10.10
CA ASP A 487 -24.07 22.39 -10.55
C ASP A 487 -24.19 23.50 -11.61
N TYR A 488 -23.61 23.23 -12.79
CA TYR A 488 -23.61 24.16 -13.92
C TYR A 488 -24.99 24.33 -14.55
N GLU A 489 -25.91 23.39 -14.33
CA GLU A 489 -27.24 23.43 -14.94
C GLU A 489 -28.16 24.41 -14.20
N ASN A 490 -28.06 24.49 -12.87
CA ASN A 490 -28.93 25.33 -12.05
C ASN A 490 -28.32 26.66 -11.57
N MET A 491 -27.05 26.93 -11.88
CA MET A 491 -26.38 28.18 -11.44
C MET A 491 -27.05 29.42 -12.06
N SER A 492 -27.35 30.43 -11.24
CA SER A 492 -27.94 31.72 -11.68
C SER A 492 -26.91 32.62 -12.38
N ASP A 493 -27.36 33.65 -13.11
CA ASP A 493 -26.45 34.62 -13.73
C ASP A 493 -25.74 35.49 -12.68
N GLU A 494 -26.39 35.75 -11.54
CA GLU A 494 -25.80 36.40 -10.37
C GLU A 494 -24.67 35.56 -9.78
N ASP A 495 -24.85 34.24 -9.68
CA ASP A 495 -23.81 33.33 -9.19
C ASP A 495 -22.66 33.20 -10.18
N ILE A 496 -22.93 33.25 -11.49
CA ILE A 496 -21.88 33.34 -12.51
C ILE A 496 -21.01 34.58 -12.28
N LEU A 497 -21.61 35.74 -12.04
CA LEU A 497 -20.90 37.00 -11.77
C LEU A 497 -20.10 36.96 -10.45
N ARG A 498 -20.61 36.23 -9.45
CA ARG A 498 -19.92 36.03 -8.17
C ARG A 498 -18.72 35.11 -8.27
N HIS A 499 -18.82 34.04 -9.05
CA HIS A 499 -17.81 32.97 -9.04
C HIS A 499 -16.77 33.06 -10.16
N PHE A 500 -17.09 33.71 -11.28
CA PHE A 500 -16.24 33.68 -12.48
C PHE A 500 -15.73 35.05 -12.92
N GLN A 501 -14.62 35.04 -13.65
CA GLN A 501 -14.06 36.18 -14.35
C GLN A 501 -13.38 35.75 -15.65
N LEU A 502 -13.29 36.66 -16.63
CA LEU A 502 -12.59 36.41 -17.89
C LEU A 502 -11.19 37.02 -17.86
N LEU A 503 -10.19 36.21 -18.23
CA LEU A 503 -8.78 36.58 -18.26
C LEU A 503 -8.16 36.29 -19.61
N LYS A 504 -7.32 37.21 -20.10
CA LYS A 504 -6.57 37.08 -21.35
C LYS A 504 -5.66 35.84 -21.39
N LYS A 505 -5.77 35.08 -22.48
CA LYS A 505 -4.86 34.00 -22.88
C LYS A 505 -3.58 34.56 -23.50
N SER A 506 -2.45 33.87 -23.33
CA SER A 506 -1.21 34.25 -24.02
C SER A 506 -1.30 33.88 -25.49
N ASN A 507 -1.22 34.88 -26.36
CA ASN A 507 -0.92 34.76 -27.79
C ASN A 507 0.33 35.61 -28.09
N GLY A 508 1.47 35.29 -27.46
CA GLY A 508 2.72 36.05 -27.60
C GLY A 508 2.87 37.28 -26.68
N SER A 509 1.97 37.45 -25.70
CA SER A 509 2.04 38.46 -24.63
C SER A 509 1.71 37.82 -23.27
N VAL A 510 1.94 38.53 -22.16
CA VAL A 510 1.76 37.98 -20.80
C VAL A 510 0.30 37.53 -20.57
N SER A 511 0.12 36.27 -20.14
CA SER A 511 -1.22 35.74 -19.81
C SER A 511 -1.66 36.20 -18.41
N HIS A 512 -2.83 36.83 -18.34
CA HIS A 512 -3.46 37.23 -17.08
C HIS A 512 -3.85 36.02 -16.22
N ASN A 513 -4.30 34.93 -16.85
CA ASN A 513 -4.59 33.68 -16.15
C ASN A 513 -3.35 33.10 -15.46
N LEU A 514 -2.20 33.14 -16.14
CA LEU A 514 -0.95 32.68 -15.56
C LEU A 514 -0.48 33.58 -14.41
N LEU A 515 -0.60 34.90 -14.55
CA LEU A 515 -0.24 35.85 -13.49
C LEU A 515 -1.06 35.60 -12.21
N LYS A 516 -2.37 35.45 -12.34
CA LYS A 516 -3.24 35.11 -11.21
C LYS A 516 -2.83 33.78 -10.57
N SER A 517 -2.68 32.73 -11.37
CA SER A 517 -2.31 31.40 -10.89
C SER A 517 -1.00 31.43 -10.08
N ARG A 518 0.04 32.08 -10.61
CA ARG A 518 1.34 32.22 -9.94
C ARG A 518 1.25 33.03 -8.64
N SER A 519 0.49 34.12 -8.67
CA SER A 519 0.26 34.96 -7.49
C SER A 519 -0.44 34.18 -6.37
N CYS A 520 -1.48 33.43 -6.70
CA CYS A 520 -2.22 32.60 -5.74
C CYS A 520 -1.38 31.43 -5.20
N GLU A 521 -0.60 30.75 -6.05
CA GLU A 521 0.35 29.70 -5.62
C GLU A 521 1.42 30.26 -4.67
N SER A 522 1.96 31.45 -4.95
CA SER A 522 2.94 32.12 -4.09
C SER A 522 2.33 32.48 -2.73
N CYS A 523 1.12 33.04 -2.73
CA CYS A 523 0.37 33.36 -1.51
C CYS A 523 0.10 32.12 -0.66
N TRP A 524 -0.28 30.99 -1.27
CA TRP A 524 -0.48 29.72 -0.56
C TRP A 524 0.78 29.22 0.15
N LYS A 525 1.95 29.42 -0.46
CA LYS A 525 3.24 28.99 0.09
C LYS A 525 3.78 29.93 1.15
N THR A 526 3.68 31.23 0.91
CA THR A 526 4.37 32.27 1.70
C THR A 526 3.48 32.94 2.74
N GLY A 527 2.15 32.82 2.61
CA GLY A 527 1.20 33.58 3.41
C GLY A 527 1.07 35.06 3.03
N LYS A 528 1.76 35.52 1.98
CA LYS A 528 1.70 36.92 1.52
C LYS A 528 0.78 37.07 0.32
N ARG A 529 -0.24 37.91 0.42
CA ARG A 529 -1.18 38.17 -0.67
C ARG A 529 -0.49 38.93 -1.80
N GLY A 530 -0.71 38.52 -3.04
CA GLY A 530 -0.11 39.18 -4.19
C GLY A 530 -0.71 40.55 -4.46
N SER A 531 0.11 41.43 -5.04
CA SER A 531 -0.25 42.80 -5.43
C SER A 531 -0.39 42.88 -6.96
N PRO A 532 -1.61 42.97 -7.52
CA PRO A 532 -1.76 43.19 -8.95
C PRO A 532 -0.98 44.42 -9.39
N PHE A 533 -0.15 44.27 -10.43
CA PHE A 533 0.73 45.34 -10.96
C PHE A 533 1.71 45.96 -9.95
N GLY A 534 1.97 45.30 -8.83
CA GLY A 534 2.79 45.86 -7.75
C GLY A 534 2.05 46.86 -6.84
N ILE A 535 0.75 47.09 -7.07
CA ILE A 535 -0.06 47.98 -6.23
C ILE A 535 -0.47 47.22 -4.96
N ARG A 536 0.12 47.61 -3.83
CA ARG A 536 -0.17 47.02 -2.51
C ARG A 536 -1.44 47.61 -1.91
N TYR A 537 -2.57 47.30 -2.51
CA TYR A 537 -3.88 47.68 -2.03
C TYR A 537 -4.75 46.46 -1.75
N TYR A 538 -5.44 46.46 -0.60
CA TYR A 538 -6.36 45.42 -0.19
C TYR A 538 -7.64 46.06 0.34
N TYR A 539 -8.76 45.85 -0.34
CA TYR A 539 -10.03 46.46 0.04
C TYR A 539 -10.65 45.83 1.31
N SER A 540 -10.06 44.72 1.78
CA SER A 540 -10.38 44.07 3.05
C SER A 540 -9.18 43.27 3.57
N GLY A 541 -8.89 43.34 4.86
CA GLY A 541 -7.73 42.68 5.48
C GLY A 541 -6.39 43.34 5.15
N THR A 542 -5.29 42.57 5.19
CA THR A 542 -3.91 43.08 5.03
C THR A 542 -3.10 42.29 3.99
N GLU A 543 -1.84 42.68 3.75
CA GLU A 543 -0.88 41.92 2.92
C GLU A 543 -0.64 40.51 3.47
N ASN A 544 -0.71 40.34 4.78
CA ASN A 544 -0.55 39.06 5.44
C ASN A 544 -1.88 38.32 5.48
N TRP A 545 -1.86 37.09 4.96
CA TRP A 545 -2.99 36.19 5.07
C TRP A 545 -3.03 35.62 6.49
N SER A 546 -4.03 36.02 7.28
CA SER A 546 -4.19 35.63 8.69
C SER A 546 -5.51 34.90 8.91
N LYS A 547 -5.57 33.59 8.64
CA LYS A 547 -6.68 32.72 9.09
C LYS A 547 -6.19 31.30 9.40
N ASP A 548 -6.90 30.62 10.31
CA ASP A 548 -6.51 29.34 10.92
C ASP A 548 -6.52 28.12 9.97
N SER A 549 -7.03 28.25 8.74
CA SER A 549 -7.08 27.17 7.74
C SER A 549 -6.76 27.67 6.33
N LYS A 550 -5.77 27.04 5.67
CA LYS A 550 -5.32 27.42 4.32
C LYS A 550 -6.44 27.34 3.27
N VAL A 551 -7.50 26.58 3.55
CA VAL A 551 -8.62 26.30 2.65
C VAL A 551 -9.76 27.32 2.78
N ASP A 552 -9.67 28.31 3.68
CA ASP A 552 -10.74 29.29 3.88
C ASP A 552 -10.84 30.30 2.71
N ALA A 553 -11.97 30.27 1.99
CA ALA A 553 -12.32 31.19 0.91
C ALA A 553 -12.37 32.66 1.38
N ASN A 554 -12.73 32.90 2.64
CA ASN A 554 -12.81 34.24 3.20
C ASN A 554 -11.44 34.93 3.29
N GLY A 555 -10.36 34.15 3.29
CA GLY A 555 -9.00 34.68 3.32
C GLY A 555 -8.57 35.34 2.00
N CYS A 556 -9.28 35.08 0.90
CA CYS A 556 -9.03 35.73 -0.40
C CYS A 556 -9.75 37.06 -0.57
N VAL A 557 -10.82 37.30 0.19
CA VAL A 557 -11.57 38.56 0.19
C VAL A 557 -10.62 39.71 0.52
N GLY A 558 -10.67 40.75 -0.30
CA GLY A 558 -9.78 41.90 -0.21
C GLY A 558 -8.57 41.87 -1.15
N CYS A 559 -8.23 40.72 -1.74
CA CYS A 559 -7.13 40.60 -2.70
C CYS A 559 -7.59 40.96 -4.12
N GLY A 560 -6.85 41.78 -4.85
CA GLY A 560 -7.22 42.12 -6.23
C GLY A 560 -7.17 40.95 -7.22
N TRP A 561 -6.40 39.89 -6.92
CA TRP A 561 -6.43 38.66 -7.70
C TRP A 561 -7.67 37.79 -7.46
N TYR A 562 -8.40 38.03 -6.37
CA TYR A 562 -9.66 37.35 -6.04
C TYR A 562 -10.83 37.99 -6.79
N ASP A 563 -11.04 39.29 -6.60
CA ASP A 563 -12.04 40.06 -7.36
C ASP A 563 -11.43 41.38 -7.84
N PHE A 564 -11.14 41.44 -9.15
CA PHE A 564 -10.48 42.59 -9.75
C PHE A 564 -11.41 43.81 -9.88
N ASN A 565 -12.72 43.60 -10.00
CA ASN A 565 -13.68 44.69 -10.10
C ASN A 565 -13.85 45.36 -8.74
N GLU A 566 -14.11 44.57 -7.71
CA GLU A 566 -14.28 45.08 -6.34
C GLU A 566 -13.00 45.80 -5.87
N TRP A 567 -11.83 45.22 -6.16
CA TRP A 567 -10.54 45.84 -5.87
C TRP A 567 -10.35 47.17 -6.61
N ARG A 568 -10.70 47.25 -7.89
CA ARG A 568 -10.59 48.48 -8.68
C ARG A 568 -11.54 49.55 -8.17
N ASP A 569 -12.79 49.19 -7.89
CA ASP A 569 -13.81 50.14 -7.45
C ASP A 569 -13.47 50.71 -6.07
N ALA A 570 -13.02 49.85 -5.15
CA ALA A 570 -12.56 50.27 -3.84
C ALA A 570 -11.31 51.16 -3.94
N LEU A 571 -10.35 50.81 -4.78
CA LEU A 571 -9.13 51.63 -4.99
C LEU A 571 -9.49 53.01 -5.57
N ASN A 572 -10.35 53.05 -6.59
CA ASN A 572 -10.82 54.31 -7.18
C ASN A 572 -11.56 55.18 -6.17
N LYS A 573 -12.37 54.58 -5.29
CA LYS A 573 -13.06 55.31 -4.21
C LYS A 573 -12.08 55.90 -3.21
N GLU A 574 -11.03 55.17 -2.85
CA GLU A 574 -9.98 55.69 -1.97
C GLU A 574 -9.18 56.83 -2.63
N ILE A 575 -8.84 56.68 -3.92
CA ILE A 575 -8.11 57.71 -4.67
C ILE A 575 -8.95 58.98 -4.83
N LYS A 576 -10.26 58.86 -5.12
CA LYS A 576 -11.16 60.02 -5.29
C LYS A 576 -11.62 60.65 -3.96
N GLY A 577 -11.51 59.92 -2.85
CA GLY A 577 -11.83 60.41 -1.52
C GLY A 577 -10.64 61.07 -0.80
N LYS A 578 -9.47 61.06 -1.42
CA LYS A 578 -8.29 61.86 -1.08
C LYS A 578 -8.20 63.03 -2.06
#